data_AF-A0AAN7NZQ6-F1
#
_entry.id   AF-A0AAN7NZQ6-F1
#
_cell.length_a   1.000
_cell.length_b   1.000
_cell.length_c   1.000
_cell.angle_alpha   90.00
_cell.angle_beta   90.00
_cell.angle_gamma   90.00
#
_symmetry.space_group_name_H-M   'P 1'
#
loop_
_entity.id
_entity.type
_entity.pdbx_description
1 polymer ?
#
loop_
_entity_poly.entity_id
_entity_poly.type
_entity_poly.pdbx_seq_one_letter_code
_entity_poly.pdbx_strand_id
1 'polypeptide(L)'
;MSSSSIHYRPEKTDKKLINPKNLPVKMYEPRNSPLTDLFIENKHIKSVYNLGIAMFLGTVLSTAVTEYANEGRVYLGFRTINCAFRNFRYVFLIWPVMFLSSLAVFYGFVIWAKTRIHLKFKHLTYQFFNLNLEKVWDFLCLTFFVLYYPTVLYFAFKAVLVCHLGIASSLTVTMEATRFLMKAHAFVRTNCPKYIQKTNETLHPTLNHYFYFLFAPVLVYKESYPR
;
A
#
# COMPACT_ATOMS: atom_id res chain seq x y z
N MET A 1 4.92 33.85 -22.83
CA MET A 1 6.08 33.22 -22.17
C MET A 1 6.06 31.75 -22.53
N SER A 2 7.11 31.32 -23.21
CA SER A 2 7.27 29.98 -23.80
C SER A 2 7.29 28.90 -22.73
N SER A 3 6.32 27.98 -22.75
CA SER A 3 6.40 26.73 -21.99
C SER A 3 7.43 25.84 -22.64
N SER A 4 8.64 25.84 -22.08
CA SER A 4 9.66 24.83 -22.35
C SER A 4 9.15 23.47 -21.86
N SER A 5 8.56 22.69 -22.76
CA SER A 5 8.30 21.27 -22.57
C SER A 5 9.66 20.58 -22.35
N ILE A 6 9.93 20.19 -21.11
CA ILE A 6 11.08 19.33 -20.79
C ILE A 6 10.81 18.00 -21.50
N HIS A 7 11.42 17.83 -22.67
CA HIS A 7 11.54 16.55 -23.33
C HIS A 7 12.31 15.62 -22.39
N TYR A 8 11.59 14.80 -21.64
CA TYR A 8 12.17 13.61 -21.03
C TYR A 8 12.58 12.69 -22.19
N ARG A 9 13.88 12.69 -22.51
CA ARG A 9 14.47 11.71 -23.42
C ARG A 9 14.35 10.37 -22.69
N PRO A 10 13.57 9.39 -23.19
CA PRO A 10 13.59 8.06 -22.60
C PRO A 10 15.03 7.56 -22.73
N GLU A 11 15.64 7.29 -21.58
CA GLU A 11 16.86 6.51 -21.51
C GLU A 11 16.59 5.25 -22.35
N LYS A 12 17.45 4.98 -23.34
CA LYS A 12 17.37 3.77 -24.16
C LYS A 12 17.70 2.57 -23.26
N THR A 13 16.79 2.16 -22.41
CA THR A 13 16.91 0.91 -21.66
C THR A 13 16.43 -0.21 -22.58
N ASP A 14 17.39 -1.04 -22.96
CA ASP A 14 17.30 -2.24 -23.77
C ASP A 14 15.90 -2.85 -23.93
N LYS A 15 15.40 -2.77 -25.18
CA LYS A 15 14.32 -3.64 -25.69
C LYS A 15 14.70 -5.14 -25.70
N LYS A 16 15.90 -5.50 -25.22
CA LYS A 16 16.37 -6.88 -25.05
C LYS A 16 16.05 -7.35 -23.63
N LEU A 17 14.81 -7.74 -23.35
CA LEU A 17 14.43 -8.68 -22.27
C LEU A 17 12.92 -9.00 -22.27
N ILE A 18 12.23 -8.91 -23.41
CA ILE A 18 10.87 -9.46 -23.52
C ILE A 18 11.02 -10.97 -23.72
N ASN A 19 11.24 -11.68 -22.62
CA ASN A 19 11.09 -13.12 -22.58
C ASN A 19 9.58 -13.41 -22.62
N PRO A 20 9.02 -14.10 -23.63
CA PRO A 20 7.57 -14.25 -23.83
C PRO A 20 6.84 -14.99 -22.69
N LYS A 21 7.59 -15.53 -21.72
CA LYS A 21 7.06 -16.17 -20.51
C LYS A 21 6.83 -15.21 -19.33
N ASN A 22 7.30 -13.96 -19.39
CA ASN A 22 7.22 -13.03 -18.27
C ASN A 22 6.25 -11.87 -18.55
N LEU A 23 5.42 -11.57 -17.57
CA LEU A 23 4.55 -10.39 -17.57
C LEU A 23 5.39 -9.10 -17.71
N PRO A 24 4.91 -8.08 -18.43
CA PRO A 24 5.63 -6.82 -18.60
C PRO A 24 5.83 -6.13 -17.24
N VAL A 25 7.05 -5.64 -17.00
CA VAL A 25 7.40 -4.91 -15.78
C VAL A 25 6.74 -3.53 -15.80
N LYS A 26 6.00 -3.18 -14.73
CA LYS A 26 5.37 -1.87 -14.61
C LYS A 26 6.43 -0.76 -14.59
N MET A 27 6.34 0.20 -15.51
CA MET A 27 7.17 1.43 -15.52
C MET A 27 6.38 2.59 -14.90
N TYR A 28 7.06 3.45 -14.14
CA TYR A 28 6.44 4.63 -13.54
C TYR A 28 6.97 5.85 -14.26
N GLU A 29 6.06 6.64 -14.80
CA GLU A 29 6.36 7.89 -15.49
C GLU A 29 5.60 9.02 -14.80
N PRO A 30 6.19 10.21 -14.69
CA PRO A 30 5.49 11.39 -14.19
C PRO A 30 4.37 11.73 -15.18
N ARG A 31 3.13 11.50 -14.77
CA ARG A 31 1.94 11.86 -15.54
C ARG A 31 0.82 12.30 -14.61
N ASN A 32 -0.05 13.15 -15.11
CA ASN A 32 -1.27 13.52 -14.42
C ASN A 32 -2.28 12.37 -14.39
N SER A 33 -3.28 12.49 -13.51
CA SER A 33 -4.44 11.62 -13.56
C SER A 33 -5.24 11.92 -14.84
N PRO A 34 -5.71 10.90 -15.59
CA PRO A 34 -6.51 11.13 -16.79
C PRO A 34 -7.74 12.00 -16.53
N LEU A 35 -8.36 11.89 -15.34
CA LEU A 35 -9.49 12.74 -14.96
C LEU A 35 -9.08 14.21 -14.83
N THR A 36 -7.89 14.48 -14.31
CA THR A 36 -7.37 15.85 -14.20
C THR A 36 -7.17 16.47 -15.58
N ASP A 37 -6.54 15.73 -16.50
CA ASP A 37 -6.34 16.20 -17.87
C ASP A 37 -7.70 16.40 -18.57
N LEU A 38 -8.64 15.47 -18.42
CA LEU A 38 -10.01 15.59 -18.96
C LEU A 38 -10.77 16.80 -18.41
N PHE A 39 -10.63 17.12 -17.12
CA PHE A 39 -11.26 18.31 -16.53
C PHE A 39 -10.66 19.62 -17.04
N ILE A 40 -9.36 19.63 -17.36
CA ILE A 40 -8.65 20.79 -17.89
C ILE A 40 -8.98 20.99 -19.37
N GLU A 41 -8.96 19.92 -20.15
CA GLU A 41 -9.11 19.97 -21.61
C GLU A 41 -10.56 20.14 -22.06
N ASN A 42 -11.52 19.50 -21.38
CA ASN A 42 -12.91 19.45 -21.85
C ASN A 42 -13.90 20.26 -20.98
N LYS A 43 -14.42 21.35 -21.56
CA LYS A 43 -15.42 22.22 -20.92
C LYS A 43 -16.71 21.49 -20.55
N HIS A 44 -17.13 20.47 -21.31
CA HIS A 44 -18.35 19.71 -21.03
C HIS A 44 -18.24 18.93 -19.71
N ILE A 45 -17.10 18.28 -19.47
CA ILE A 45 -16.85 17.51 -18.25
C ILE A 45 -16.76 18.45 -17.04
N LYS A 46 -16.14 19.62 -17.20
CA LYS A 46 -16.13 20.66 -16.16
C LYS A 46 -17.54 21.14 -15.80
N SER A 47 -18.44 21.25 -16.77
CA SER A 47 -19.85 21.57 -16.50
C SER A 47 -20.54 20.49 -15.68
N VAL A 48 -20.28 19.20 -15.97
CA VAL A 48 -20.82 18.07 -15.18
C VAL A 48 -20.28 18.09 -13.75
N TYR A 49 -19.01 18.42 -13.54
CA TYR A 49 -18.42 18.59 -12.21
C TYR A 49 -19.13 19.70 -11.42
N ASN A 50 -19.33 20.87 -12.03
CA ASN A 50 -20.04 21.98 -11.40
C ASN A 50 -21.51 21.62 -11.10
N LEU A 51 -22.17 20.87 -11.99
CA LEU A 51 -23.51 20.35 -11.75
C LEU A 51 -23.52 19.41 -10.53
N GLY A 52 -22.52 18.53 -10.40
CA GLY A 52 -22.36 17.67 -9.23
C GLY A 52 -22.25 18.45 -7.92
N ILE A 53 -21.46 19.53 -7.91
CA ILE A 53 -21.37 20.43 -6.76
C ILE A 53 -22.69 21.13 -6.48
N ALA A 54 -23.35 21.66 -7.52
CA ALA A 54 -24.64 22.34 -7.35
C ALA A 54 -25.72 21.40 -6.81
N MET A 55 -25.77 20.15 -7.29
CA MET A 55 -26.66 19.11 -6.77
C MET A 55 -26.33 18.78 -5.31
N PHE A 56 -25.05 18.64 -4.97
CA PHE A 56 -24.62 18.40 -3.59
C PHE A 56 -24.99 19.55 -2.65
N LEU A 57 -24.74 20.80 -3.03
CA LEU A 57 -25.12 21.97 -2.24
C LEU A 57 -26.65 22.09 -2.13
N GLY A 58 -27.37 21.80 -3.21
CA GLY A 58 -28.82 21.79 -3.24
C GLY A 58 -29.43 20.74 -2.30
N THR A 59 -28.88 19.53 -2.25
CA THR A 59 -29.34 18.51 -1.29
C THR A 59 -29.02 18.89 0.15
N VAL A 60 -27.83 19.41 0.43
CA VAL A 60 -27.47 19.91 1.78
C VAL A 60 -28.42 21.01 2.23
N LEU A 61 -28.71 21.99 1.35
CA LEU A 61 -29.64 23.08 1.66
C LEU A 61 -31.07 22.56 1.86
N SER A 62 -31.54 21.67 0.98
CA SER A 62 -32.86 21.06 1.08
C SER A 62 -33.05 20.29 2.39
N THR A 63 -32.04 19.50 2.79
CA THR A 63 -32.03 18.82 4.09
C THR A 63 -32.05 19.82 5.24
N ALA A 64 -31.26 20.89 5.18
CA ALA A 64 -31.24 21.92 6.22
C ALA A 64 -32.60 22.61 6.41
N VAL A 65 -33.25 23.00 5.30
CA VAL A 65 -34.58 23.65 5.34
C VAL A 65 -35.62 22.69 5.90
N THR A 66 -35.60 21.43 5.47
CA THR A 66 -36.55 20.40 5.93
C THR A 66 -36.40 20.11 7.42
N GLU A 67 -35.16 19.97 7.91
CA GLU A 67 -34.88 19.77 9.34
C GLU A 67 -35.28 21.00 10.17
N TYR A 68 -34.99 22.22 9.68
CA TYR A 68 -35.40 23.45 10.35
C TYR A 68 -36.93 23.59 10.43
N ALA A 69 -37.65 23.28 9.34
CA ALA A 69 -39.10 23.35 9.31
C ALA A 69 -39.78 22.35 10.25
N ASN A 70 -39.21 21.14 10.39
CA ASN A 70 -39.82 20.07 11.19
C ASN A 70 -39.41 20.10 12.67
N GLU A 71 -38.12 20.33 12.96
CA GLU A 71 -37.55 20.18 14.31
C GLU A 71 -37.08 21.52 14.92
N GLY A 72 -37.11 22.62 14.15
CA GLY A 72 -36.66 23.96 14.58
C GLY A 72 -35.14 24.08 14.73
N ARG A 73 -34.37 23.04 14.37
CA ARG A 73 -32.90 22.98 14.46
C ARG A 73 -32.34 22.22 13.26
N VAL A 74 -31.10 22.55 12.90
CA VAL A 74 -30.41 21.99 11.72
C VAL A 74 -29.32 21.02 12.18
N TYR A 75 -29.46 19.74 11.85
CA TYR A 75 -28.55 18.66 12.29
C TYR A 75 -27.69 18.10 11.14
N LEU A 76 -28.01 18.39 9.88
CA LEU A 76 -27.28 18.01 8.66
C LEU A 76 -26.85 16.54 8.61
N GLY A 77 -27.64 15.63 9.19
CA GLY A 77 -27.30 14.21 9.25
C GLY A 77 -26.04 13.85 10.05
N PHE A 78 -25.46 14.76 10.85
CA PHE A 78 -24.27 14.47 11.67
C PHE A 78 -24.47 13.30 12.64
N ARG A 79 -25.72 13.09 13.10
CA ARG A 79 -26.09 11.93 13.92
C ARG A 79 -25.81 10.61 13.20
N THR A 80 -26.12 10.52 11.91
CA THR A 80 -25.87 9.36 11.06
C THR A 80 -24.37 9.14 10.86
N ILE A 81 -23.62 10.22 10.63
CA ILE A 81 -22.15 10.16 10.49
C ILE A 81 -21.52 9.65 11.79
N ASN A 82 -21.90 10.20 12.94
CA ASN A 82 -21.38 9.76 14.24
C ASN A 82 -21.75 8.30 14.55
N CYS A 83 -22.94 7.85 14.13
CA CYS A 83 -23.33 6.45 14.25
C CYS A 83 -22.47 5.54 13.35
N ALA A 84 -22.18 5.97 12.12
CA ALA A 84 -21.34 5.23 11.18
C ALA A 84 -19.88 5.10 11.67
N PHE A 85 -19.34 6.15 12.30
CA PHE A 85 -18.00 6.21 12.91
C PHE A 85 -18.01 5.88 14.42
N ARG A 86 -18.97 5.07 14.87
CA ARG A 86 -19.02 4.66 16.27
C ARG A 86 -17.69 4.02 16.70
N ASN A 87 -17.19 4.42 17.87
CA ASN A 87 -15.97 3.88 18.47
C ASN A 87 -14.69 4.13 17.64
N PHE A 88 -14.66 5.20 16.84
CA PHE A 88 -13.49 5.58 16.03
C PHE A 88 -12.19 5.79 16.84
N ARG A 89 -12.29 6.12 18.14
CA ARG A 89 -11.12 6.24 19.03
C ARG A 89 -10.25 4.98 19.04
N TYR A 90 -10.88 3.80 18.98
CA TYR A 90 -10.14 2.53 18.96
C TYR A 90 -9.43 2.30 17.62
N VAL A 91 -9.89 2.89 16.52
CA VAL A 91 -9.18 2.80 15.22
C VAL A 91 -7.78 3.40 15.34
N PHE A 92 -7.64 4.53 16.04
CA PHE A 92 -6.33 5.14 16.29
C PHE A 92 -5.41 4.29 17.18
N LEU A 93 -5.96 3.37 17.98
CA LEU A 93 -5.18 2.43 18.79
C LEU A 93 -4.83 1.15 18.01
N ILE A 94 -5.74 0.66 17.17
CA ILE A 94 -5.54 -0.55 16.35
C ILE A 94 -4.56 -0.28 15.20
N TRP A 95 -4.66 0.90 14.58
CA TRP A 95 -3.83 1.29 13.44
C TRP A 95 -2.32 1.18 13.68
N PRO A 96 -1.73 1.74 14.75
CA PRO A 96 -0.29 1.64 14.99
C PRO A 96 0.16 0.19 15.22
N VAL A 97 -0.71 -0.68 15.76
CA VAL A 97 -0.40 -2.11 15.92
C VAL A 97 -0.28 -2.80 14.56
N MET A 98 -1.21 -2.54 13.63
CA MET A 98 -1.13 -3.06 12.26
C MET A 98 0.04 -2.45 11.48
N PHE A 99 0.33 -1.17 11.71
CA PHE A 99 1.48 -0.51 11.11
C PHE A 99 2.80 -1.14 11.61
N LEU A 100 2.93 -1.36 12.91
CA LEU A 100 4.12 -1.97 13.51
C LEU A 100 4.30 -3.43 13.05
N SER A 101 3.22 -4.18 12.86
CA SER A 101 3.30 -5.53 12.29
C SER A 101 3.87 -5.51 10.87
N SER A 102 3.52 -4.50 10.06
CA SER A 102 4.10 -4.35 8.71
C SER A 102 5.61 -4.03 8.76
N LEU A 103 6.06 -3.23 9.73
CA LEU A 103 7.49 -2.99 9.97
C LEU A 103 8.23 -4.25 10.42
N ALA A 104 7.58 -5.10 11.23
CA ALA A 104 8.16 -6.38 11.63
C ALA A 104 8.48 -7.28 10.43
N VAL A 105 7.66 -7.26 9.36
CA VAL A 105 7.95 -7.97 8.11
C VAL A 105 9.23 -7.46 7.45
N PHE A 106 9.46 -6.15 7.43
CA PHE A 106 10.70 -5.57 6.91
C PHE A 106 11.92 -6.04 7.69
N TYR A 107 11.89 -5.97 9.02
CA TYR A 107 13.00 -6.45 9.85
C TYR A 107 13.22 -7.96 9.71
N GLY A 108 12.14 -8.74 9.66
CA GLY A 108 12.21 -10.19 9.40
C GLY A 108 12.88 -10.50 8.06
N PHE A 109 12.55 -9.75 7.01
CA PHE A 109 13.21 -9.87 5.70
C PHE A 109 14.70 -9.51 5.75
N VAL A 110 15.06 -8.43 6.46
CA VAL A 110 16.47 -8.02 6.61
C VAL A 110 17.27 -9.08 7.37
N ILE A 111 16.72 -9.66 8.44
CA ILE A 111 17.35 -10.76 9.19
C ILE A 111 17.53 -11.97 8.28
N TRP A 112 16.48 -12.38 7.56
CA TRP A 112 16.55 -13.47 6.59
C TRP A 112 17.67 -13.24 5.55
N ALA A 113 17.72 -12.05 4.95
CA ALA A 113 18.73 -11.71 3.95
C ALA A 113 20.16 -11.75 4.51
N LYS A 114 20.39 -11.19 5.70
CA LYS A 114 21.70 -11.21 6.37
C LYS A 114 22.14 -12.63 6.73
N THR A 115 21.26 -13.41 7.34
CA THR A 115 21.56 -14.81 7.72
C THR A 115 21.91 -15.64 6.50
N ARG A 116 21.20 -15.45 5.38
CA ARG A 116 21.48 -16.15 4.13
C ARG A 116 22.84 -15.81 3.53
N ILE A 117 23.26 -14.55 3.58
CA ILE A 117 24.61 -14.15 3.12
C ILE A 117 25.68 -14.78 4.02
N HIS A 118 25.46 -14.78 5.34
CA HIS A 118 26.40 -15.37 6.29
C HIS A 118 26.52 -16.90 6.14
N LEU A 119 25.40 -17.60 5.94
CA LEU A 119 25.39 -19.05 5.69
C LEU A 119 26.13 -19.40 4.39
N LYS A 120 25.96 -18.62 3.32
CA LYS A 120 26.70 -18.79 2.06
C LYS A 120 28.21 -18.61 2.22
N PHE A 121 28.64 -17.61 3.01
CA PHE A 121 30.05 -17.40 3.30
C PHE A 121 30.65 -18.58 4.08
N LYS A 122 29.92 -19.10 5.08
CA LYS A 122 30.33 -20.26 5.88
C LYS A 122 30.36 -21.57 5.08
N HIS A 123 29.46 -21.73 4.11
CA HIS A 123 29.45 -22.87 3.18
C HIS A 123 30.71 -22.92 2.30
N LEU A 124 31.27 -21.75 1.92
CA LEU A 124 32.54 -21.69 1.19
C LEU A 124 33.73 -22.17 2.03
N THR A 125 33.65 -22.05 3.37
CA THR A 125 34.73 -22.42 4.29
C THR A 125 34.61 -23.87 4.82
N TYR A 126 33.39 -24.39 4.99
CA TYR A 126 33.11 -25.75 5.50
C TYR A 126 32.27 -26.54 4.48
N GLN A 127 32.93 -27.01 3.43
CA GLN A 127 32.33 -27.63 2.23
C GLN A 127 31.54 -28.94 2.50
N PHE A 128 31.59 -29.51 3.71
CA PHE A 128 31.07 -30.87 3.97
C PHE A 128 29.74 -30.96 4.76
N PHE A 129 29.22 -29.89 5.39
CA PHE A 129 28.16 -30.04 6.41
C PHE A 129 26.79 -29.35 6.12
N ASN A 130 26.63 -28.45 5.15
CA ASN A 130 25.53 -27.45 5.22
C ASN A 130 24.64 -27.21 3.98
N LEU A 131 24.32 -28.23 3.19
CA LEU A 131 23.40 -28.06 2.04
C LEU A 131 21.91 -27.95 2.43
N ASN A 132 21.52 -28.47 3.61
CA ASN A 132 20.12 -28.50 4.05
C ASN A 132 19.73 -27.31 4.93
N LEU A 133 20.65 -26.69 5.67
CA LEU A 133 20.31 -25.61 6.61
C LEU A 133 19.80 -24.34 5.91
N GLU A 134 20.36 -23.98 4.75
CA GLU A 134 19.87 -22.82 3.98
C GLU A 134 18.42 -23.03 3.51
N LYS A 135 18.11 -24.24 3.01
CA LYS A 135 16.76 -24.60 2.56
C LYS A 135 15.76 -24.67 3.71
N VAL A 136 16.17 -25.21 4.86
CA VAL A 136 15.34 -25.27 6.07
C VAL A 136 15.05 -23.85 6.58
N TRP A 137 16.06 -22.98 6.59
CA TRP A 137 15.89 -21.57 7.00
C TRP A 137 14.95 -20.82 6.06
N ASP A 138 15.12 -20.98 4.75
CA ASP A 138 14.23 -20.39 3.74
C ASP A 138 12.79 -20.89 3.89
N PHE A 139 12.59 -22.20 4.10
CA PHE A 139 11.28 -22.79 4.32
C PHE A 139 10.63 -22.27 5.60
N LEU A 140 11.36 -22.20 6.70
CA LEU A 140 10.89 -21.67 7.97
C LEU A 140 10.45 -20.20 7.84
N CYS A 141 11.25 -19.35 7.21
CA CYS A 141 10.87 -17.95 6.97
C CYS A 141 9.65 -17.82 6.06
N LEU A 142 9.54 -18.67 5.03
CA LEU A 142 8.35 -18.71 4.17
C LEU A 142 7.11 -19.12 4.97
N THR A 143 7.20 -20.15 5.81
CA THR A 143 6.08 -20.59 6.65
C THR A 143 5.61 -19.47 7.57
N PHE A 144 6.53 -18.76 8.25
CA PHE A 144 6.16 -17.59 9.07
C PHE A 144 5.50 -16.50 8.24
N PHE A 145 6.00 -16.22 7.03
CA PHE A 145 5.41 -15.23 6.15
C PHE A 145 4.01 -15.64 5.67
N VAL A 146 3.76 -16.91 5.39
CA VAL A 146 2.43 -17.41 5.01
C VAL A 146 1.46 -17.33 6.19
N LEU A 147 1.90 -17.67 7.40
CA LEU A 147 1.10 -17.55 8.63
C LEU A 147 0.79 -16.08 8.98
N TYR A 148 1.60 -15.12 8.54
CA TYR A 148 1.34 -13.69 8.71
C TYR A 148 0.03 -13.21 8.04
N TYR A 149 -0.37 -13.80 6.91
CA TYR A 149 -1.59 -13.38 6.19
C TYR A 149 -2.88 -13.59 7.01
N PRO A 150 -3.21 -14.82 7.45
CA PRO A 150 -4.41 -15.06 8.23
C PRO A 150 -4.34 -14.41 9.61
N THR A 151 -3.15 -14.25 10.21
CA THR A 151 -3.02 -13.64 11.54
C THR A 151 -3.36 -12.15 11.54
N VAL A 152 -2.89 -11.37 10.56
CA VAL A 152 -3.25 -9.94 10.44
C VAL A 152 -4.73 -9.76 10.13
N LEU A 153 -5.29 -10.59 9.24
CA LEU A 153 -6.72 -10.53 8.93
C LEU A 153 -7.56 -10.91 10.14
N TYR A 154 -7.24 -12.01 10.81
CA TYR A 154 -7.92 -12.44 12.03
C TYR A 154 -7.86 -11.36 13.12
N PHE A 155 -6.70 -10.74 13.33
CA PHE A 155 -6.53 -9.64 14.27
C PHE A 155 -7.44 -8.46 13.93
N ALA A 156 -7.46 -8.01 12.67
CA ALA A 156 -8.31 -6.91 12.23
C ALA A 156 -9.80 -7.23 12.44
N PHE A 157 -10.26 -8.43 12.08
CA PHE A 157 -11.63 -8.86 12.31
C PHE A 157 -11.99 -8.96 13.79
N LYS A 158 -11.13 -9.55 14.61
CA LYS A 158 -11.33 -9.62 16.06
C LYS A 158 -11.39 -8.24 16.70
N ALA A 159 -10.51 -7.32 16.29
CA ALA A 159 -10.50 -5.96 16.80
C ALA A 159 -11.81 -5.21 16.49
N VAL A 160 -12.36 -5.40 15.27
CA VAL A 160 -13.67 -4.85 14.87
C VAL A 160 -14.79 -5.37 15.76
N LEU A 161 -14.82 -6.68 16.03
CA LEU A 161 -15.88 -7.32 16.82
C LEU A 161 -15.80 -6.93 18.31
N VAL A 162 -14.60 -6.96 18.90
CA VAL A 162 -14.39 -6.67 20.33
C VAL A 162 -14.64 -5.20 20.66
N CYS A 163 -14.21 -4.28 19.78
CA CYS A 163 -14.39 -2.84 20.03
C CYS A 163 -15.74 -2.30 19.52
N HIS A 164 -16.62 -3.16 19.00
CA HIS A 164 -17.96 -2.82 18.49
C HIS A 164 -17.96 -1.61 17.52
N LEU A 165 -17.02 -1.60 16.57
CA LEU A 165 -16.84 -0.52 15.60
C LEU A 165 -18.11 -0.32 14.75
N GLY A 166 -18.43 0.94 14.44
CA GLY A 166 -19.45 1.29 13.45
C GLY A 166 -19.04 0.88 12.02
N ILE A 167 -19.99 0.86 11.09
CA ILE A 167 -19.80 0.36 9.71
C ILE A 167 -18.64 1.05 8.97
N ALA A 168 -18.48 2.37 9.13
CA ALA A 168 -17.43 3.12 8.44
C ALA A 168 -16.06 2.91 9.10
N SER A 169 -16.03 2.84 10.43
CA SER A 169 -14.80 2.55 11.18
C SER A 169 -14.30 1.12 10.95
N SER A 170 -15.19 0.14 10.86
CA SER A 170 -14.81 -1.26 10.58
C SER A 170 -14.24 -1.40 9.16
N LEU A 171 -14.86 -0.75 8.18
CA LEU A 171 -14.35 -0.68 6.81
C LEU A 171 -12.95 -0.07 6.77
N THR A 172 -12.71 1.01 7.53
CA THR A 172 -11.40 1.65 7.60
C THR A 172 -10.33 0.67 8.09
N VAL A 173 -10.59 -0.07 9.17
CA VAL A 173 -9.64 -1.06 9.73
C VAL A 173 -9.36 -2.21 8.75
N THR A 174 -10.39 -2.75 8.10
CA THR A 174 -10.22 -3.90 7.18
C THR A 174 -9.55 -3.51 5.87
N MET A 175 -9.89 -2.35 5.30
CA MET A 175 -9.20 -1.83 4.10
C MET A 175 -7.74 -1.55 4.40
N GLU A 176 -7.44 -0.98 5.57
CA GLU A 176 -6.07 -0.69 5.97
C GLU A 176 -5.25 -1.96 6.25
N ALA A 177 -5.84 -2.95 6.91
CA ALA A 177 -5.21 -4.26 7.09
C ALA A 177 -4.86 -4.91 5.73
N THR A 178 -5.80 -4.85 4.77
CA THR A 178 -5.60 -5.36 3.41
C THR A 178 -4.48 -4.59 2.69
N ARG A 179 -4.45 -3.26 2.84
CA ARG A 179 -3.41 -2.40 2.26
C ARG A 179 -2.01 -2.78 2.78
N PHE A 180 -1.85 -2.96 4.10
CA PHE A 180 -0.58 -3.38 4.68
C PHE A 180 -0.16 -4.76 4.19
N LEU A 181 -1.10 -5.70 4.07
CA LEU A 181 -0.83 -7.05 3.60
C LEU A 181 -0.34 -7.07 2.15
N MET A 182 -1.01 -6.33 1.26
CA MET A 182 -0.60 -6.19 -0.14
C MET A 182 0.79 -5.57 -0.28
N LYS A 183 1.08 -4.54 0.53
CA LYS A 183 2.40 -3.88 0.52
C LYS A 183 3.51 -4.79 1.06
N ALA A 184 3.26 -5.52 2.15
CA ALA A 184 4.18 -6.52 2.67
C ALA A 184 4.47 -7.61 1.63
N HIS A 185 3.44 -8.12 0.96
CA HIS A 185 3.58 -9.08 -0.15
C HIS A 185 4.43 -8.53 -1.29
N ALA A 186 4.11 -7.33 -1.79
CA ALA A 186 4.84 -6.71 -2.88
C ALA A 186 6.32 -6.47 -2.54
N PHE A 187 6.62 -6.06 -1.30
CA PHE A 187 7.98 -5.86 -0.84
C PHE A 187 8.80 -7.16 -0.85
N VAL A 188 8.27 -8.22 -0.23
CA VAL A 188 8.98 -9.51 -0.15
C VAL A 188 9.13 -10.12 -1.54
N ARG A 189 8.08 -10.09 -2.36
CA ARG A 189 8.09 -10.64 -3.73
C ARG A 189 9.12 -9.95 -4.62
N THR A 190 9.26 -8.62 -4.55
CA THR A 190 10.20 -7.88 -5.40
C THR A 190 11.65 -8.08 -4.96
N ASN A 191 11.93 -8.18 -3.66
CA ASN A 191 13.30 -8.23 -3.15
C ASN A 191 13.84 -9.67 -3.02
N CYS A 192 13.01 -10.65 -2.70
CA CYS A 192 13.41 -12.06 -2.55
C CYS A 192 14.23 -12.62 -3.75
N PRO A 193 13.81 -12.47 -5.03
CA PRO A 193 14.55 -13.04 -6.15
C PRO A 193 15.97 -12.48 -6.28
N LYS A 194 16.23 -11.23 -5.87
CA LYS A 194 17.55 -10.60 -5.94
C LYS A 194 18.58 -11.33 -5.06
N TYR A 195 18.17 -11.79 -3.89
CA TYR A 195 19.01 -12.56 -2.98
C TYR A 195 19.14 -14.04 -3.38
N ILE A 196 18.21 -14.54 -4.21
CA ILE A 196 18.26 -15.89 -4.79
C ILE A 196 19.19 -15.91 -6.01
N GLN A 197 18.99 -15.00 -6.96
CA GLN A 197 19.56 -15.04 -8.31
C GLN A 197 20.99 -14.49 -8.45
N LYS A 198 21.72 -14.28 -7.33
CA LYS A 198 23.17 -13.99 -7.35
C LYS A 198 23.54 -12.76 -8.20
N THR A 199 22.70 -11.73 -8.24
CA THR A 199 23.05 -10.47 -8.91
C THR A 199 24.03 -9.69 -8.03
N ASN A 200 25.18 -9.30 -8.58
CA ASN A 200 26.29 -8.67 -7.83
C ASN A 200 25.96 -7.27 -7.25
N GLU A 201 24.82 -6.69 -7.63
CA GLU A 201 24.32 -5.41 -7.12
C GLU A 201 23.15 -5.66 -6.16
N THR A 202 23.45 -6.17 -4.96
CA THR A 202 22.43 -6.32 -3.91
C THR A 202 22.23 -5.00 -3.18
N LEU A 203 21.48 -4.07 -3.80
CA LEU A 203 21.05 -2.88 -3.09
C LEU A 203 20.09 -3.30 -1.94
N HIS A 204 20.58 -3.17 -0.71
CA HIS A 204 19.77 -3.49 0.46
C HIS A 204 18.66 -2.45 0.63
N PRO A 205 17.40 -2.88 0.80
CA PRO A 205 16.31 -1.94 1.00
C PRO A 205 16.53 -1.18 2.31
N THR A 206 16.51 0.15 2.25
CA THR A 206 16.63 1.01 3.43
C THR A 206 15.27 1.17 4.12
N LEU A 207 15.29 1.35 5.44
CA LEU A 207 14.07 1.55 6.22
C LEU A 207 13.30 2.79 5.76
N ASN A 208 13.99 3.89 5.48
CA ASN A 208 13.38 5.14 5.02
C ASN A 208 12.60 4.95 3.72
N HIS A 209 13.15 4.15 2.79
CA HIS A 209 12.48 3.87 1.53
C HIS A 209 11.29 2.93 1.70
N TYR A 210 11.40 1.94 2.59
CA TYR A 210 10.26 1.09 2.95
C TYR A 210 9.12 1.90 3.60
N PHE A 211 9.46 2.82 4.51
CA PHE A 211 8.50 3.73 5.12
C PHE A 211 7.83 4.63 4.08
N TYR A 212 8.60 5.20 3.15
CA TYR A 212 8.05 5.94 2.01
C TYR A 212 7.07 5.09 1.21
N PHE A 213 7.45 3.85 0.87
CA PHE A 213 6.58 2.91 0.16
C PHE A 213 5.29 2.60 0.94
N LEU A 214 5.34 2.50 2.27
CA LEU A 214 4.15 2.26 3.10
C LEU A 214 3.11 3.37 3.00
N PHE A 215 3.51 4.63 2.78
CA PHE A 215 2.56 5.75 2.61
C PHE A 215 2.29 6.12 1.14
N ALA A 216 3.16 5.74 0.21
CA ALA A 216 2.97 6.03 -1.21
C ALA A 216 1.66 5.41 -1.76
N PRO A 217 0.95 6.08 -2.68
CA PRO A 217 -0.31 5.60 -3.27
C PRO A 217 -0.07 4.53 -4.35
N VAL A 218 0.78 3.54 -4.04
CA VAL A 218 1.18 2.45 -4.93
C VAL A 218 1.24 1.13 -4.16
N LEU A 219 0.93 0.03 -4.84
CA LEU A 219 1.01 -1.33 -4.28
C LEU A 219 2.21 -2.13 -4.77
N VAL A 220 2.95 -1.63 -5.78
CA VAL A 220 4.12 -2.31 -6.32
C VAL A 220 5.37 -1.64 -5.76
N TYR A 221 6.19 -2.43 -5.06
CA TYR A 221 7.48 -1.97 -4.53
C TYR A 221 8.50 -1.80 -5.67
N LYS A 222 9.21 -0.68 -5.66
CA LYS A 222 10.36 -0.39 -6.50
C LYS A 222 11.46 0.28 -5.69
N GLU A 223 12.70 0.23 -6.19
CA GLU A 223 13.86 0.88 -5.54
C GLU A 223 13.82 2.40 -5.64
N SER A 224 13.29 2.93 -6.74
CA SER A 224 13.11 4.36 -6.95
C SER A 224 11.72 4.62 -7.55
N TYR A 225 11.12 5.73 -7.12
CA TYR A 225 9.88 6.27 -7.67
C TYR A 225 10.19 7.61 -8.33
N PRO A 226 9.55 7.94 -9.47
CA PRO A 226 9.66 9.28 -10.03
C PRO A 226 9.11 10.28 -9.02
N ARG A 227 9.77 11.42 -8.89
CA ARG A 227 9.41 12.53 -8.01
C ARG A 227 9.07 13.73 -8.87
#